data_AF-A0A371Q094-F1
#
_entry.id   AF-A0A371Q094-F1
#
_cell.length_a   1.000
_cell.length_b   1.000
_cell.length_c   1.000
_cell.angle_alpha   90.00
_cell.angle_beta   90.00
_cell.angle_gamma   90.00
#
_symmetry.space_group_name_H-M   'P 1'
#
loop_
_entity.id
_entity.type
_entity.pdbx_description
1 polymer ?
#
loop_
_entity_poly.entity_id
_entity_poly.type
_entity_poly.pdbx_seq_one_letter_code
_entity_poly.pdbx_strand_id
1 'polypeptide(L)'
;MVTRRTMNRGTAVLAALAAVTILPGTVGVASADGLPGYRTGDGATTINGATSAAHAPQLKPGLHTDSIKRGEQKYYAVTLDASSSAYFSAVAAPKPGTKVEEYGDKLTVNVEDSSGNTCGAEATPSFRGGGMAYPIADYATRRIGADRTECQKAGPYYLVIGRQGSATSGPDAWPIELDFLNEPPLKGNTPAQPGDGTWSTATPAPPTDPTKRAAKGGTGFNDAGSVAFGVWKDRIRPGETRFYRVPVDWGQRLNLSAELPNASTGATDFVARALGLSVYNPARGAVGEATFVSYRGKPATVGAFTAPVDYGNRFNPTGSVSAMRFAGWYYIEVSLHSDAAQYFPQGADLTLRVDVRGTPKAGPGYTKPTGDFSVTPEDREMARKGQTAQEAAKSGTLMMVAYAGIGTGVVLLAGLGAWTLVARRSAAGAPRAAVGPGATDGAGARPVLPTDPTRSVQQGQQNQQFGPPQGW
;
A
#
# COMPACT_ATOMS: atom_id res chain seq x y z
N MET A 1 70.37 51.08 -51.23
CA MET A 1 69.18 50.84 -50.39
C MET A 1 68.19 50.07 -51.25
N VAL A 2 68.11 48.73 -51.16
CA VAL A 2 67.40 47.96 -50.11
C VAL A 2 65.87 48.13 -50.24
N THR A 3 65.25 47.23 -51.04
CA THR A 3 64.05 46.35 -50.76
C THR A 3 62.89 46.88 -49.88
N ARG A 4 61.61 46.46 -49.92
CA ARG A 4 60.78 45.34 -50.49
C ARG A 4 59.29 45.71 -50.16
N ARG A 5 58.18 45.13 -50.65
CA ARG A 5 57.79 44.19 -51.73
C ARG A 5 56.25 44.37 -51.95
N THR A 6 55.67 43.85 -53.03
CA THR A 6 54.21 43.74 -53.24
C THR A 6 53.56 42.57 -52.47
N MET A 7 52.27 42.68 -52.14
CA MET A 7 51.39 41.54 -51.78
C MET A 7 49.96 41.78 -52.28
N ASN A 8 49.47 40.88 -53.15
CA ASN A 8 48.05 40.76 -53.50
C ASN A 8 47.29 40.05 -52.37
N ARG A 9 45.97 40.28 -52.26
CA ARG A 9 45.04 39.42 -51.52
C ARG A 9 43.92 38.96 -52.43
N GLY A 10 43.86 37.64 -52.66
CA GLY A 10 42.76 36.97 -53.33
C GLY A 10 41.72 36.43 -52.35
N THR A 11 40.53 36.15 -52.87
CA THR A 11 39.37 35.59 -52.18
C THR A 11 39.52 34.10 -51.86
N ALA A 12 38.92 33.63 -50.76
CA ALA A 12 38.57 32.22 -50.56
C ALA A 12 37.24 32.10 -49.81
N VAL A 13 36.31 31.33 -50.38
CA VAL A 13 35.03 30.95 -49.77
C VAL A 13 35.21 29.60 -49.06
N LEU A 14 34.66 29.45 -47.86
CA LEU A 14 34.75 28.22 -47.07
C LEU A 14 33.35 27.65 -46.81
N ALA A 15 33.07 26.47 -47.36
CA ALA A 15 31.89 25.68 -47.06
C ALA A 15 32.18 24.75 -45.86
N ALA A 16 31.28 24.70 -44.88
CA ALA A 16 31.40 23.85 -43.71
C ALA A 16 30.63 22.54 -43.91
N LEU A 17 31.33 21.39 -43.93
CA LEU A 17 30.71 20.08 -43.80
C LEU A 17 30.34 19.82 -42.33
N ALA A 18 29.09 19.43 -42.07
CA ALA A 18 28.67 18.93 -40.77
C ALA A 18 29.02 17.45 -40.63
N ALA A 19 29.94 17.12 -39.71
CA ALA A 19 30.24 15.74 -39.34
C ALA A 19 29.31 15.30 -38.19
N VAL A 20 28.42 14.33 -38.46
CA VAL A 20 27.60 13.71 -37.41
C VAL A 20 28.42 12.63 -36.72
N THR A 21 28.91 12.92 -35.51
CA THR A 21 29.58 11.94 -34.67
C THR A 21 28.56 11.00 -34.02
N ILE A 22 28.49 9.76 -34.50
CA ILE A 22 27.74 8.69 -33.84
C ILE A 22 28.53 8.27 -32.59
N LEU A 23 28.09 8.73 -31.41
CA LEU A 23 28.61 8.24 -30.14
C LEU A 23 28.07 6.82 -29.90
N PRO A 24 28.91 5.84 -29.50
CA PRO A 24 28.42 4.54 -29.05
C PRO A 24 27.55 4.74 -27.81
N GLY A 25 26.34 4.17 -27.83
CA GLY A 25 25.35 4.37 -26.78
C GLY A 25 25.86 3.87 -25.43
N THR A 26 26.04 4.78 -24.48
CA THR A 26 26.22 4.43 -23.07
C THR A 26 24.96 3.74 -22.59
N VAL A 27 25.03 2.41 -22.40
CA VAL A 27 23.97 1.64 -21.75
C VAL A 27 23.88 2.17 -20.31
N GLY A 28 22.86 2.99 -20.05
CA GLY A 28 22.67 3.57 -18.73
C GLY A 28 22.44 2.47 -17.72
N VAL A 29 23.38 2.31 -16.77
CA VAL A 29 23.12 1.56 -15.54
C VAL A 29 21.90 2.23 -14.90
N ALA A 30 20.85 1.47 -14.63
CA ALA A 30 19.63 2.02 -14.07
C ALA A 30 19.95 2.61 -12.68
N SER A 31 20.05 3.94 -12.58
CA SER A 31 20.31 4.57 -11.28
C SER A 31 19.14 4.33 -10.34
N ALA A 32 19.45 4.12 -9.06
CA ALA A 32 18.45 4.00 -8.01
C ALA A 32 17.58 5.26 -7.87
N ASP A 33 18.06 6.42 -8.37
CA ASP A 33 17.37 7.72 -8.36
C ASP A 33 15.99 7.74 -9.06
N GLY A 34 15.61 6.69 -9.78
CA GLY A 34 14.30 6.54 -10.44
C GLY A 34 13.40 5.44 -9.86
N LEU A 35 13.79 4.79 -8.76
CA LEU A 35 13.05 3.69 -8.14
C LEU A 35 12.18 4.19 -6.98
N PRO A 36 10.91 3.77 -6.85
CA PRO A 36 10.10 4.11 -5.69
C PRO A 36 10.66 3.45 -4.45
N GLY A 37 10.90 4.25 -3.41
CA GLY A 37 11.05 3.72 -2.06
C GLY A 37 9.71 3.29 -1.48
N TYR A 38 9.77 2.65 -0.32
CA TYR A 38 8.60 2.26 0.48
C TYR A 38 7.67 3.45 0.76
N ARG A 39 6.37 3.28 0.52
CA ARG A 39 5.33 4.23 0.91
C ARG A 39 4.77 3.91 2.30
N THR A 40 5.01 4.81 3.23
CA THR A 40 4.36 4.83 4.55
C THR A 40 2.86 5.08 4.44
N GLY A 41 2.09 4.68 5.45
CA GLY A 41 0.64 4.78 5.44
C GLY A 41 0.12 6.20 5.25
N ASP A 42 -0.91 6.33 4.41
CA ASP A 42 -1.66 7.59 4.26
C ASP A 42 -2.24 7.97 5.65
N GLY A 43 -1.75 9.07 6.24
CA GLY A 43 -2.15 9.52 7.58
C GLY A 43 -1.34 8.94 8.75
N ALA A 44 -0.26 8.20 8.51
CA ALA A 44 0.65 7.74 9.58
C ALA A 44 1.26 8.93 10.33
N THR A 45 1.15 8.96 11.67
CA THR A 45 1.59 10.11 12.48
C THR A 45 3.08 10.08 12.78
N THR A 46 3.78 11.20 12.64
CA THR A 46 5.19 11.27 13.02
C THR A 46 5.36 11.22 14.54
N ILE A 47 6.27 10.36 15.00
CA ILE A 47 6.66 10.18 16.40
C ILE A 47 8.18 10.14 16.49
N ASN A 48 8.78 10.66 17.57
CA ASN A 48 10.23 10.68 17.75
C ASN A 48 10.60 9.85 18.98
N GLY A 49 11.02 8.61 18.79
CA GLY A 49 11.39 7.70 19.88
C GLY A 49 12.54 8.25 20.70
N ALA A 50 12.46 8.10 22.03
CA ALA A 50 13.47 8.60 22.95
C ALA A 50 14.61 7.59 23.14
N THR A 51 15.77 8.06 23.61
CA THR A 51 16.91 7.19 23.93
C THR A 51 16.74 6.39 25.24
N SER A 52 15.65 6.60 25.98
CA SER A 52 15.32 5.86 27.19
C SER A 52 13.81 5.84 27.47
N ALA A 53 13.37 4.84 28.22
CA ALA A 53 11.97 4.67 28.64
C ALA A 53 11.39 5.89 29.38
N ALA A 54 12.22 6.58 30.20
CA ALA A 54 11.79 7.71 31.03
C ALA A 54 11.28 8.95 30.25
N HIS A 55 11.62 9.05 28.97
CA HIS A 55 11.21 10.15 28.09
C HIS A 55 10.50 9.66 26.81
N ALA A 56 10.12 8.37 26.77
CA ALA A 56 9.52 7.74 25.61
C ALA A 56 8.14 8.37 25.29
N PRO A 57 7.88 8.80 24.04
CA PRO A 57 6.59 9.36 23.65
C PRO A 57 5.51 8.26 23.64
N GLN A 58 4.26 8.65 23.90
CA GLN A 58 3.13 7.72 23.86
C GLN A 58 2.82 7.27 22.42
N LEU A 59 3.09 6.01 22.12
CA LEU A 59 2.59 5.33 20.92
C LEU A 59 1.10 4.98 21.12
N LYS A 60 0.28 5.28 20.11
CA LYS A 60 -1.15 4.98 20.07
C LYS A 60 -1.42 3.89 19.02
N PRO A 61 -2.54 3.15 19.09
CA PRO A 61 -2.89 2.18 18.05
C PRO A 61 -2.91 2.80 16.64
N GLY A 62 -2.52 2.02 15.63
CA GLY A 62 -2.37 2.45 14.24
C GLY A 62 -0.93 2.84 13.86
N LEU A 63 -0.80 3.51 12.70
CA LEU A 63 0.48 3.73 12.01
C LEU A 63 1.21 5.00 12.43
N HIS A 64 2.53 4.88 12.61
CA HIS A 64 3.44 5.98 12.95
C HIS A 64 4.72 5.93 12.12
N THR A 65 5.40 7.07 12.00
CA THR A 65 6.67 7.20 11.27
C THR A 65 7.76 7.83 12.14
N ASP A 66 8.99 7.33 11.98
CA ASP A 66 10.22 7.86 12.58
C ASP A 66 11.42 7.51 11.66
N SER A 67 12.66 7.70 12.11
CA SER A 67 13.88 7.24 11.46
C SER A 67 14.89 6.70 12.48
N ILE A 68 15.79 5.81 12.06
CA ILE A 68 16.78 5.18 12.96
C ILE A 68 18.18 5.11 12.34
N LYS A 69 19.17 5.62 13.09
CA LYS A 69 20.60 5.60 12.73
C LYS A 69 21.23 4.27 13.13
N ARG A 70 22.34 3.91 12.49
CA ARG A 70 23.12 2.72 12.88
C ARG A 70 23.59 2.84 14.32
N GLY A 71 23.33 1.82 15.14
CA GLY A 71 23.67 1.78 16.57
C GLY A 71 22.72 2.59 17.46
N GLU A 72 21.64 3.17 16.91
CA GLU A 72 20.62 3.85 17.69
C GLU A 72 19.59 2.84 18.23
N GLN A 73 19.07 3.13 19.42
CA GLN A 73 17.96 2.43 20.05
C GLN A 73 16.93 3.46 20.52
N LYS A 74 15.66 3.17 20.25
CA LYS A 74 14.52 4.08 20.46
C LYS A 74 13.41 3.41 21.26
N TYR A 75 12.90 4.14 22.24
CA TYR A 75 11.83 3.74 23.14
C TYR A 75 10.55 4.52 22.82
N TYR A 76 9.42 3.82 22.81
CA TYR A 76 8.08 4.39 22.68
C TYR A 76 7.19 3.81 23.80
N ALA A 77 6.56 4.69 24.59
CA ALA A 77 5.71 4.29 25.71
C ALA A 77 4.35 3.81 25.22
N VAL A 78 3.86 2.71 25.77
CA VAL A 78 2.54 2.14 25.44
C VAL A 78 1.79 1.82 26.73
N THR A 79 0.46 1.90 26.71
CA THR A 79 -0.38 1.59 27.87
C THR A 79 -1.31 0.44 27.50
N LEU A 80 -1.17 -0.71 28.17
CA LEU A 80 -1.89 -1.94 27.85
C LEU A 80 -2.84 -2.36 28.96
N ASP A 81 -3.95 -3.00 28.57
CA ASP A 81 -4.91 -3.62 29.48
C ASP A 81 -4.50 -5.05 29.87
N ALA A 82 -5.21 -5.71 30.79
CA ALA A 82 -4.88 -7.05 31.31
C ALA A 82 -5.52 -8.21 30.53
N SER A 83 -6.11 -7.95 29.35
CA SER A 83 -6.99 -8.87 28.62
C SER A 83 -6.72 -8.97 27.10
N SER A 84 -6.32 -7.87 26.46
CA SER A 84 -6.00 -7.80 25.04
C SER A 84 -4.54 -8.19 24.79
N SER A 85 -4.28 -8.88 23.68
CA SER A 85 -2.90 -9.04 23.20
C SER A 85 -2.54 -7.89 22.27
N ALA A 86 -1.29 -7.42 22.33
CA ALA A 86 -0.77 -6.31 21.55
C ALA A 86 0.34 -6.78 20.62
N TYR A 87 0.30 -6.29 19.38
CA TYR A 87 1.27 -6.61 18.32
C TYR A 87 1.85 -5.30 17.79
N PHE A 88 3.18 -5.21 17.82
CA PHE A 88 3.92 -4.02 17.45
C PHE A 88 4.85 -4.35 16.29
N SER A 89 4.46 -3.98 15.08
CA SER A 89 5.30 -4.19 13.92
C SER A 89 6.20 -2.99 13.67
N ALA A 90 7.39 -3.25 13.13
CA ALA A 90 8.28 -2.21 12.63
C ALA A 90 8.80 -2.61 11.25
N VAL A 91 8.71 -1.67 10.31
CA VAL A 91 9.30 -1.76 8.97
C VAL A 91 10.48 -0.80 8.91
N ALA A 92 11.67 -1.28 8.59
CA ALA A 92 12.79 -0.42 8.19
C ALA A 92 12.92 -0.40 6.67
N ALA A 93 12.88 0.80 6.09
CA ALA A 93 12.80 0.99 4.67
C ALA A 93 13.93 1.91 4.15
N PRO A 94 15.18 1.42 4.08
CA PRO A 94 16.22 2.14 3.35
C PRO A 94 15.79 2.44 1.91
N LYS A 95 16.25 3.56 1.35
CA LYS A 95 16.00 3.87 -0.06
C LYS A 95 16.67 2.81 -0.96
N PRO A 96 16.11 2.48 -2.14
CA PRO A 96 16.81 1.68 -3.14
C PRO A 96 18.23 2.19 -3.38
N GLY A 97 19.20 1.29 -3.49
CA GLY A 97 20.63 1.65 -3.63
C GLY A 97 21.35 2.09 -2.36
N THR A 98 20.69 2.21 -1.20
CA THR A 98 21.38 2.40 0.09
C THR A 98 22.32 1.23 0.35
N LYS A 99 23.54 1.50 0.85
CA LYS A 99 24.47 0.43 1.23
C LYS A 99 23.98 -0.29 2.50
N VAL A 100 23.72 -1.59 2.38
CA VAL A 100 23.38 -2.47 3.52
C VAL A 100 24.30 -3.68 3.57
N GLU A 101 24.58 -4.18 4.78
CA GLU A 101 25.37 -5.39 5.01
C GLU A 101 24.49 -6.63 5.13
N GLU A 102 24.76 -7.67 4.33
CA GLU A 102 24.00 -8.92 4.41
C GLU A 102 24.22 -9.62 5.76
N TYR A 103 23.14 -10.00 6.44
CA TYR A 103 23.08 -10.53 7.82
C TYR A 103 23.61 -9.62 8.94
N GLY A 104 24.56 -8.72 8.65
CA GLY A 104 25.16 -7.78 9.61
C GLY A 104 24.25 -6.59 9.94
N ASP A 105 23.55 -6.04 8.94
CA ASP A 105 22.55 -4.99 9.14
C ASP A 105 21.19 -5.58 9.55
N LYS A 106 20.65 -5.13 10.68
CA LYS A 106 19.40 -5.63 11.26
C LYS A 106 18.57 -4.52 11.90
N LEU A 107 17.26 -4.72 11.95
CA LEU A 107 16.37 -4.06 12.89
C LEU A 107 16.14 -5.01 14.08
N THR A 108 16.05 -4.49 15.30
CA THR A 108 15.53 -5.24 16.45
C THR A 108 14.21 -4.64 16.90
N VAL A 109 13.26 -5.50 17.28
CA VAL A 109 11.92 -5.12 17.72
C VAL A 109 11.61 -5.91 18.99
N ASN A 110 11.40 -5.22 20.10
CA ASN A 110 11.14 -5.82 21.42
C ASN A 110 10.03 -5.06 22.17
N VAL A 111 9.38 -5.73 23.12
CA VAL A 111 8.44 -5.09 24.07
C VAL A 111 8.91 -5.38 25.49
N GLU A 112 9.10 -4.32 26.28
CA GLU A 112 9.60 -4.39 27.66
C GLU A 112 8.54 -3.92 28.67
N ASP A 113 8.56 -4.51 29.86
CA ASP A 113 7.84 -3.97 31.02
C ASP A 113 8.58 -2.77 31.66
N SER A 114 8.01 -2.18 32.70
CA SER A 114 8.62 -1.04 33.42
C SER A 114 9.94 -1.36 34.13
N SER A 115 10.34 -2.62 34.21
CA SER A 115 11.59 -3.09 34.81
C SER A 115 12.64 -3.47 33.74
N GLY A 116 12.30 -3.39 32.45
CA GLY A 116 13.15 -3.82 31.34
C GLY A 116 13.05 -5.32 30.99
N ASN A 117 12.08 -6.05 31.54
CA ASN A 117 11.91 -7.47 31.19
C ASN A 117 11.18 -7.60 29.85
N THR A 118 11.66 -8.48 28.97
CA THR A 118 11.06 -8.70 27.66
C THR A 118 9.74 -9.50 27.76
N CYS A 119 8.70 -9.08 27.03
CA CYS A 119 7.38 -9.71 27.05
C CYS A 119 7.21 -10.88 26.07
N GLY A 120 8.25 -11.18 25.30
CA GLY A 120 8.25 -12.19 24.26
C GLY A 120 9.64 -12.34 23.63
N ALA A 121 9.70 -13.09 22.53
CA ALA A 121 10.92 -13.15 21.73
C ALA A 121 11.16 -11.79 21.03
N GLU A 122 12.41 -11.34 21.03
CA GLU A 122 12.85 -10.22 20.18
C GLU A 122 12.80 -10.66 18.71
N ALA A 123 12.25 -9.79 17.85
CA ALA A 123 12.30 -9.99 16.42
C ALA A 123 13.52 -9.26 15.83
N THR A 124 14.26 -9.94 14.95
CA THR A 124 15.56 -9.45 14.43
C THR A 124 15.70 -9.56 12.90
N PRO A 125 14.76 -8.98 12.11
CA PRO A 125 14.82 -9.04 10.66
C PRO A 125 16.11 -8.41 10.12
N SER A 126 16.67 -9.02 9.08
CA SER A 126 17.98 -8.68 8.50
C SER A 126 17.98 -8.76 6.97
N PHE A 127 18.92 -8.07 6.34
CA PHE A 127 19.10 -8.13 4.89
C PHE A 127 19.68 -9.48 4.46
N ARG A 128 19.10 -10.05 3.40
CA ARG A 128 19.41 -11.38 2.84
C ARG A 128 19.46 -11.37 1.31
N GLY A 129 19.54 -10.18 0.72
CA GLY A 129 19.50 -9.93 -0.72
C GLY A 129 20.85 -9.58 -1.32
N GLY A 130 21.96 -10.12 -0.81
CA GLY A 130 23.30 -9.95 -1.39
C GLY A 130 23.89 -8.54 -1.30
N GLY A 131 23.38 -7.69 -0.39
CA GLY A 131 23.75 -6.27 -0.28
C GLY A 131 22.75 -5.30 -0.94
N MET A 132 21.69 -5.81 -1.59
CA MET A 132 20.54 -5.00 -2.01
C MET A 132 19.78 -4.46 -0.79
N ALA A 133 19.53 -3.16 -0.77
CA ALA A 133 18.55 -2.53 0.13
C ALA A 133 17.11 -2.77 -0.37
N TYR A 134 16.28 -3.32 0.50
CA TYR A 134 14.82 -3.50 0.36
C TYR A 134 14.17 -3.34 1.75
N PRO A 135 12.86 -3.13 1.87
CA PRO A 135 12.22 -2.99 3.18
C PRO A 135 12.29 -4.30 3.98
N ILE A 136 12.71 -4.22 5.24
CA ILE A 136 12.69 -5.36 6.18
C ILE A 136 11.69 -5.08 7.30
N ALA A 137 10.94 -6.10 7.72
CA ALA A 137 9.89 -5.95 8.73
C ALA A 137 9.78 -7.18 9.63
N ASP A 138 9.33 -6.96 10.87
CA ASP A 138 8.76 -8.01 11.74
C ASP A 138 7.93 -7.37 12.88
N TYR A 139 7.36 -8.17 13.79
CA TYR A 139 6.73 -7.65 15.03
C TYR A 139 7.32 -8.20 16.33
N ALA A 140 7.18 -7.44 17.41
CA ALA A 140 7.19 -7.94 18.78
C ALA A 140 5.77 -8.04 19.34
N THR A 141 5.58 -8.83 20.40
CA THR A 141 4.25 -9.06 21.00
C THR A 141 4.26 -8.93 22.51
N ARG A 142 3.16 -8.41 23.05
CA ARG A 142 2.73 -8.69 24.41
C ARG A 142 1.45 -9.50 24.33
N ARG A 143 1.51 -10.79 24.64
CA ARG A 143 0.36 -11.72 24.59
C ARG A 143 -0.27 -11.92 25.98
N ILE A 144 -1.59 -11.97 26.03
CA ILE A 144 -2.35 -12.48 27.18
C ILE A 144 -2.68 -13.96 26.96
N GLY A 145 -2.40 -14.79 27.97
CA GLY A 145 -2.73 -16.21 27.94
C GLY A 145 -2.06 -17.00 29.06
N ALA A 146 -2.67 -18.13 29.43
CA ALA A 146 -2.10 -19.05 30.42
C ALA A 146 -0.79 -19.73 29.98
N ASP A 147 -0.39 -19.54 28.71
CA ASP A 147 0.94 -19.92 28.18
C ASP A 147 2.06 -18.95 28.60
N ARG A 148 1.77 -17.91 29.40
CA ARG A 148 2.70 -16.83 29.73
C ARG A 148 2.71 -16.51 31.22
N THR A 149 3.92 -16.35 31.76
CA THR A 149 4.19 -15.93 33.14
C THR A 149 4.48 -14.44 33.24
N GLU A 150 5.15 -13.85 32.25
CA GLU A 150 5.52 -12.44 32.22
C GLU A 150 4.44 -11.56 31.58
N CYS A 151 4.52 -10.26 31.83
CA CYS A 151 3.74 -9.22 31.15
C CYS A 151 2.20 -9.38 31.11
N GLN A 152 1.58 -10.14 32.02
CA GLN A 152 0.12 -10.35 32.03
C GLN A 152 -0.71 -9.19 32.64
N LYS A 153 -0.06 -8.18 33.25
CA LYS A 153 -0.74 -7.11 34.00
C LYS A 153 -1.10 -5.92 33.11
N ALA A 154 -2.13 -5.16 33.46
CA ALA A 154 -2.34 -3.83 32.88
C ALA A 154 -1.25 -2.87 33.37
N GLY A 155 -0.82 -1.91 32.54
CA GLY A 155 0.19 -0.93 32.92
C GLY A 155 0.98 -0.33 31.76
N PRO A 156 2.05 0.42 32.08
CA PRO A 156 3.00 0.92 31.10
C PRO A 156 3.92 -0.21 30.60
N TYR A 157 4.15 -0.22 29.30
CA TYR A 157 5.12 -1.04 28.60
C TYR A 157 5.88 -0.15 27.60
N TYR A 158 6.97 -0.64 27.03
CA TYR A 158 7.77 0.09 26.05
C TYR A 158 8.00 -0.76 24.82
N LEU A 159 7.68 -0.22 23.64
CA LEU A 159 8.20 -0.73 22.37
C LEU A 159 9.64 -0.21 22.24
N VAL A 160 10.58 -1.14 22.01
CA VAL A 160 12.00 -0.83 21.83
C VAL A 160 12.42 -1.25 20.42
N ILE A 161 12.92 -0.28 19.67
CA ILE A 161 13.39 -0.46 18.29
C ILE A 161 14.88 -0.14 18.23
N GLY A 162 15.71 -1.09 17.82
CA GLY A 162 17.15 -0.90 17.64
C GLY A 162 17.58 -1.11 16.19
N ARG A 163 18.67 -0.46 15.78
CA ARG A 163 19.33 -0.78 14.50
C ARG A 163 20.76 -1.25 14.73
N GLN A 164 21.00 -2.52 14.42
CA GLN A 164 22.33 -3.13 14.44
C GLN A 164 22.97 -3.04 13.05
N GLY A 165 24.30 -2.95 13.01
CA GLY A 165 25.10 -2.86 11.79
C GLY A 165 26.57 -2.61 12.09
N SER A 166 27.48 -3.13 11.28
CA SER A 166 28.93 -2.94 11.49
C SER A 166 29.38 -1.52 11.11
N ALA A 167 30.61 -1.16 11.44
CA ALA A 167 31.22 0.08 10.95
C ALA A 167 31.28 0.16 9.41
N THR A 168 31.19 -0.98 8.71
CA THR A 168 31.24 -1.03 7.24
C THR A 168 29.87 -0.84 6.56
N SER A 169 28.76 -0.97 7.29
CA SER A 169 27.40 -0.65 6.83
C SER A 169 27.23 0.81 6.38
N GLY A 170 26.16 1.11 5.65
CA GLY A 170 25.80 2.49 5.29
C GLY A 170 25.48 3.35 6.53
N PRO A 171 26.00 4.59 6.63
CA PRO A 171 25.76 5.47 7.78
C PRO A 171 24.36 6.10 7.78
N ASP A 172 23.68 6.11 6.64
CA ASP A 172 22.40 6.79 6.43
C ASP A 172 21.33 6.28 7.39
N ALA A 173 20.54 7.19 7.98
CA ALA A 173 19.39 6.81 8.79
C ALA A 173 18.33 6.12 7.91
N TRP A 174 17.75 5.03 8.41
CA TRP A 174 16.64 4.37 7.72
C TRP A 174 15.31 4.97 8.20
N PRO A 175 14.41 5.36 7.29
CA PRO A 175 13.00 5.54 7.63
C PRO A 175 12.45 4.28 8.30
N ILE A 176 11.66 4.45 9.37
CA ILE A 176 10.90 3.37 9.99
C ILE A 176 9.41 3.72 10.05
N GLU A 177 8.58 2.71 9.77
CA GLU A 177 7.15 2.74 10.04
C GLU A 177 6.83 1.76 11.17
N LEU A 178 6.03 2.21 12.14
CA LEU A 178 5.56 1.43 13.27
C LEU A 178 4.05 1.22 13.15
N ASP A 179 3.57 0.04 13.51
CA ASP A 179 2.12 -0.23 13.64
C ASP A 179 1.83 -0.87 14.99
N PHE A 180 0.76 -0.45 15.65
CA PHE A 180 0.28 -1.02 16.90
C PHE A 180 -1.16 -1.52 16.75
N LEU A 181 -1.30 -2.85 16.68
CA LEU A 181 -2.57 -3.56 16.59
C LEU A 181 -2.93 -4.24 17.92
N ASN A 182 -4.23 -4.35 18.20
CA ASN A 182 -4.77 -5.02 19.38
C ASN A 182 -5.63 -6.22 19.00
N GLU A 183 -5.25 -7.42 19.44
CA GLU A 183 -6.08 -8.63 19.35
C GLU A 183 -7.00 -8.71 20.58
N PRO A 184 -8.34 -8.72 20.40
CA PRO A 184 -9.27 -8.88 21.51
C PRO A 184 -9.16 -10.22 22.24
N PRO A 185 -9.58 -10.30 23.52
CA PRO A 185 -9.75 -11.59 24.19
C PRO A 185 -10.83 -12.45 23.53
N LEU A 186 -10.75 -13.76 23.74
CA LEU A 186 -11.76 -14.73 23.30
C LEU A 186 -12.94 -14.85 24.27
N LYS A 187 -14.09 -15.28 23.74
CA LYS A 187 -15.23 -15.79 24.49
C LYS A 187 -14.99 -17.28 24.75
N GLY A 188 -14.89 -17.66 26.03
CA GLY A 188 -14.67 -19.05 26.42
C GLY A 188 -13.22 -19.52 26.20
N ASN A 189 -13.06 -20.81 25.89
CA ASN A 189 -11.75 -21.47 25.92
C ASN A 189 -10.88 -21.11 24.71
N THR A 190 -9.58 -20.95 24.98
CA THR A 190 -8.50 -20.90 23.99
C THR A 190 -8.44 -22.19 23.17
N PRO A 191 -8.56 -22.14 21.82
CA PRO A 191 -8.29 -23.29 20.96
C PRO A 191 -6.88 -23.84 21.17
N ALA A 192 -6.76 -25.17 21.27
CA ALA A 192 -5.48 -25.86 21.37
C ALA A 192 -4.66 -25.75 20.07
N GLN A 193 -3.36 -25.98 20.15
CA GLN A 193 -2.51 -26.11 18.96
C GLN A 193 -2.99 -27.29 18.09
N PRO A 194 -3.05 -27.14 16.74
CA PRO A 194 -3.16 -28.28 15.84
C PRO A 194 -2.08 -29.34 16.11
N GLY A 195 -2.48 -30.61 16.10
CA GLY A 195 -1.57 -31.74 16.30
C GLY A 195 -0.61 -31.94 15.13
N ASP A 196 0.52 -32.59 15.39
CA ASP A 196 1.54 -32.86 14.38
C ASP A 196 0.99 -33.71 13.23
N GLY A 197 1.44 -33.42 12.00
CA GLY A 197 1.00 -34.15 10.79
C GLY A 197 -0.46 -33.89 10.37
N THR A 198 -1.23 -33.04 11.06
CA THR A 198 -2.63 -32.74 10.68
C THR A 198 -2.77 -31.95 9.37
N TRP A 199 -1.67 -31.47 8.78
CA TRP A 199 -1.61 -30.97 7.42
C TRP A 199 -0.37 -31.49 6.69
N SER A 200 -0.49 -31.70 5.36
CA SER A 200 0.65 -32.05 4.53
C SER A 200 1.58 -30.85 4.31
N THR A 201 2.88 -31.04 4.52
CA THR A 201 3.96 -30.09 4.21
C THR A 201 4.47 -30.19 2.77
N ALA A 202 4.00 -31.16 1.98
CA ALA A 202 4.42 -31.32 0.59
C ALA A 202 3.90 -30.15 -0.27
N THR A 203 4.82 -29.37 -0.84
CA THR A 203 4.52 -28.23 -1.72
C THR A 203 3.75 -28.71 -2.96
N PRO A 204 2.51 -28.24 -3.18
CA PRO A 204 1.73 -28.63 -4.34
C PRO A 204 2.27 -28.01 -5.64
N ALA A 205 1.95 -28.65 -6.77
CA ALA A 205 2.19 -28.05 -8.08
C ALA A 205 1.55 -26.64 -8.18
N PRO A 206 2.25 -25.63 -8.74
CA PRO A 206 1.71 -24.29 -8.90
C PRO A 206 0.45 -24.27 -9.81
N PRO A 207 -0.48 -23.32 -9.62
CA PRO A 207 -1.68 -23.22 -10.45
C PRO A 207 -1.31 -22.89 -11.91
N THR A 208 -1.96 -23.59 -12.83
CA THR A 208 -1.76 -23.52 -14.29
C THR A 208 -2.90 -22.79 -15.01
N ASP A 209 -3.55 -21.82 -14.34
CA ASP A 209 -4.66 -21.04 -14.91
C ASP A 209 -4.23 -20.37 -16.24
N PRO A 210 -4.91 -20.65 -17.37
CA PRO A 210 -4.61 -20.00 -18.64
C PRO A 210 -4.96 -18.49 -18.61
N THR A 211 -5.84 -18.07 -17.70
CA THR A 211 -6.34 -16.70 -17.57
C THR A 211 -5.37 -15.84 -16.77
N LYS A 212 -4.39 -15.26 -17.46
CA LYS A 212 -3.43 -14.31 -16.85
C LYS A 212 -4.13 -12.99 -16.56
N ARG A 213 -4.17 -12.58 -15.29
CA ARG A 213 -4.72 -11.30 -14.83
C ARG A 213 -3.61 -10.26 -14.68
N ALA A 214 -3.92 -8.98 -14.81
CA ALA A 214 -2.99 -7.92 -14.45
C ALA A 214 -3.00 -7.72 -12.92
N ALA A 215 -1.83 -7.75 -12.29
CA ALA A 215 -1.61 -7.24 -10.95
C ALA A 215 -0.93 -5.88 -11.01
N LYS A 216 -0.93 -5.18 -9.88
CA LYS A 216 -0.32 -3.85 -9.72
C LYS A 216 0.30 -3.76 -8.33
N GLY A 217 1.54 -4.20 -8.22
CA GLY A 217 2.30 -4.24 -6.97
C GLY A 217 2.53 -2.84 -6.44
N GLY A 218 2.19 -2.66 -5.16
CA GLY A 218 2.49 -1.47 -4.38
C GLY A 218 3.98 -1.36 -4.04
N THR A 219 4.30 -0.36 -3.25
CA THR A 219 5.65 -0.03 -2.77
C THR A 219 5.85 -0.41 -1.30
N GLY A 220 4.77 -0.66 -0.56
CA GLY A 220 4.78 -1.10 0.83
C GLY A 220 3.50 -1.83 1.22
N PHE A 221 3.36 -2.14 2.51
CA PHE A 221 2.16 -2.75 3.08
C PHE A 221 0.89 -1.92 2.82
N ASN A 222 1.02 -0.59 2.80
CA ASN A 222 -0.07 0.37 2.79
C ASN A 222 -0.72 0.60 1.40
N ASP A 223 -0.01 0.30 0.32
CA ASP A 223 -0.48 0.42 -1.07
C ASP A 223 -0.41 -0.93 -1.83
N ALA A 224 -0.23 -2.04 -1.10
CA ALA A 224 -0.08 -3.39 -1.63
C ALA A 224 -1.23 -3.78 -2.58
N GLY A 225 -0.89 -4.29 -3.76
CA GLY A 225 -1.86 -4.73 -4.76
C GLY A 225 -2.57 -6.00 -4.32
N SER A 226 -3.90 -5.99 -4.20
CA SER A 226 -4.64 -7.20 -3.84
C SER A 226 -4.58 -8.22 -4.98
N VAL A 227 -4.34 -9.49 -4.67
CA VAL A 227 -4.39 -10.61 -5.61
C VAL A 227 -5.09 -11.81 -4.97
N ALA A 228 -5.79 -12.61 -5.77
CA ALA A 228 -6.50 -13.83 -5.35
C ALA A 228 -5.93 -15.08 -6.03
N PHE A 229 -6.57 -16.24 -5.84
CA PHE A 229 -6.26 -17.46 -6.59
C PHE A 229 -6.18 -17.17 -8.11
N GLY A 230 -5.10 -17.62 -8.75
CA GLY A 230 -4.86 -17.52 -10.19
C GLY A 230 -3.41 -17.21 -10.56
N VAL A 231 -3.21 -16.87 -11.83
CA VAL A 231 -1.93 -16.41 -12.39
C VAL A 231 -2.01 -14.92 -12.70
N TRP A 232 -1.11 -14.14 -12.12
CA TRP A 232 -1.07 -12.69 -12.25
C TRP A 232 0.23 -12.23 -12.93
N LYS A 233 0.15 -11.10 -13.63
CA LYS A 233 1.23 -10.48 -14.39
C LYS A 233 1.43 -9.04 -13.95
N ASP A 234 2.68 -8.67 -13.75
CA ASP A 234 3.12 -7.32 -13.38
C ASP A 234 4.51 -7.06 -13.99
N ARG A 235 5.12 -5.90 -13.72
CA ARG A 235 6.48 -5.55 -14.13
C ARG A 235 7.29 -5.04 -12.94
N ILE A 236 8.50 -5.57 -12.79
CA ILE A 236 9.44 -5.20 -11.73
C ILE A 236 10.76 -4.72 -12.33
N ARG A 237 11.31 -3.62 -11.81
CA ARG A 237 12.62 -3.12 -12.25
C ARG A 237 13.76 -3.67 -11.38
N PRO A 238 14.98 -3.83 -11.91
CA PRO A 238 16.16 -4.09 -11.10
C PRO A 238 16.32 -3.04 -10.00
N GLY A 239 16.58 -3.48 -8.77
CA GLY A 239 16.60 -2.65 -7.57
C GLY A 239 15.23 -2.33 -6.96
N GLU A 240 14.12 -2.73 -7.60
CA GLU A 240 12.77 -2.44 -7.14
C GLU A 240 12.21 -3.56 -6.25
N THR A 241 11.39 -3.16 -5.28
CA THR A 241 10.57 -4.05 -4.45
C THR A 241 9.09 -3.80 -4.75
N ARG A 242 8.30 -4.87 -4.82
CA ARG A 242 6.86 -4.85 -5.04
C ARG A 242 6.09 -5.55 -3.93
N PHE A 243 5.01 -4.91 -3.48
CA PHE A 243 4.13 -5.45 -2.44
C PHE A 243 2.76 -5.85 -3.01
N TYR A 244 2.33 -7.05 -2.64
CA TYR A 244 1.01 -7.60 -2.94
C TYR A 244 0.35 -8.07 -1.66
N ARG A 245 -0.96 -8.31 -1.68
CA ARG A 245 -1.69 -8.86 -0.53
C ARG A 245 -2.74 -9.88 -0.94
N VAL A 246 -2.90 -10.93 -0.15
CA VAL A 246 -3.82 -12.05 -0.38
C VAL A 246 -4.70 -12.23 0.85
N PRO A 247 -6.03 -12.34 0.71
CA PRO A 247 -6.90 -12.59 1.86
C PRO A 247 -6.89 -14.10 2.16
N VAL A 248 -6.47 -14.46 3.37
CA VAL A 248 -6.36 -15.86 3.82
C VAL A 248 -7.17 -16.01 5.10
N ASP A 249 -8.18 -16.88 5.06
CA ASP A 249 -9.09 -17.08 6.18
C ASP A 249 -8.68 -18.27 7.06
N TRP A 250 -9.32 -18.43 8.22
CA TRP A 250 -9.13 -19.57 9.12
C TRP A 250 -9.29 -20.90 8.39
N GLY A 251 -8.38 -21.83 8.63
CA GLY A 251 -8.29 -23.12 7.94
C GLY A 251 -7.69 -23.07 6.52
N GLN A 252 -7.43 -21.89 5.96
CA GLN A 252 -6.81 -21.73 4.65
C GLN A 252 -5.29 -21.56 4.73
N ARG A 253 -4.57 -21.75 3.62
CA ARG A 253 -3.12 -21.53 3.51
C ARG A 253 -2.71 -21.03 2.13
N LEU A 254 -1.52 -20.47 2.03
CA LEU A 254 -0.92 -20.03 0.78
C LEU A 254 0.04 -21.07 0.21
N ASN A 255 -0.10 -21.34 -1.08
CA ASN A 255 0.96 -21.80 -1.96
C ASN A 255 1.18 -20.69 -3.00
N LEU A 256 2.38 -20.14 -3.10
CA LEU A 256 2.63 -19.00 -3.99
C LEU A 256 4.02 -19.02 -4.59
N SER A 257 4.16 -18.46 -5.79
CA SER A 257 5.46 -18.26 -6.44
C SER A 257 5.56 -16.94 -7.20
N ALA A 258 6.78 -16.42 -7.27
CA ALA A 258 7.19 -15.33 -8.14
C ALA A 258 8.16 -15.88 -9.20
N GLU A 259 7.94 -15.54 -10.48
CA GLU A 259 8.68 -16.11 -11.62
C GLU A 259 9.23 -15.01 -12.53
N LEU A 260 10.52 -15.13 -12.86
CA LEU A 260 11.20 -14.36 -13.91
C LEU A 260 11.27 -15.19 -15.21
N PRO A 261 11.16 -14.55 -16.40
CA PRO A 261 11.31 -15.20 -17.70
C PRO A 261 12.77 -15.50 -18.04
N ASN A 262 13.02 -15.97 -19.27
CA ASN A 262 14.35 -15.87 -19.89
C ASN A 262 14.80 -14.40 -19.97
N ALA A 263 16.11 -14.18 -20.09
CA ALA A 263 16.66 -12.84 -20.25
C ALA A 263 16.12 -12.14 -21.49
N SER A 264 16.03 -10.82 -21.43
CA SER A 264 15.78 -9.97 -22.61
C SER A 264 17.06 -9.67 -23.40
N THR A 265 18.22 -10.08 -22.88
CA THR A 265 19.56 -9.82 -23.43
C THR A 265 20.37 -11.12 -23.51
N GLY A 266 21.50 -11.09 -24.22
CA GLY A 266 22.45 -12.21 -24.29
C GLY A 266 23.45 -12.29 -23.11
N ALA A 267 23.20 -11.61 -22.00
CA ALA A 267 24.09 -11.62 -20.83
C ALA A 267 24.19 -13.03 -20.19
N THR A 268 25.27 -13.28 -19.45
CA THR A 268 25.57 -14.61 -18.88
C THR A 268 25.97 -14.60 -17.41
N ASP A 269 26.16 -13.43 -16.79
CA ASP A 269 26.85 -13.34 -15.50
C ASP A 269 25.94 -13.68 -14.32
N PHE A 270 26.46 -14.46 -13.39
CA PHE A 270 25.67 -15.06 -12.32
C PHE A 270 25.28 -14.04 -11.25
N VAL A 271 23.97 -13.81 -11.06
CA VAL A 271 23.44 -13.02 -9.94
C VAL A 271 22.94 -13.96 -8.85
N ALA A 272 23.67 -14.05 -7.75
CA ALA A 272 23.46 -15.07 -6.71
C ALA A 272 22.12 -14.96 -5.97
N ARG A 273 21.64 -13.74 -5.73
CA ARG A 273 20.38 -13.47 -5.02
C ARG A 273 19.49 -12.53 -5.84
N ALA A 274 19.17 -12.98 -7.05
CA ALA A 274 18.51 -12.16 -8.07
C ALA A 274 17.04 -11.85 -7.73
N LEU A 275 16.27 -12.86 -7.32
CA LEU A 275 14.84 -12.73 -7.05
C LEU A 275 14.54 -13.16 -5.62
N GLY A 276 14.13 -12.20 -4.80
CA GLY A 276 13.73 -12.38 -3.41
C GLY A 276 12.22 -12.47 -3.23
N LEU A 277 11.79 -13.22 -2.21
CA LEU A 277 10.40 -13.27 -1.77
C LEU A 277 10.31 -13.39 -0.25
N SER A 278 9.48 -12.52 0.34
CA SER A 278 9.10 -12.54 1.76
C SER A 278 7.58 -12.68 1.87
N VAL A 279 7.12 -13.33 2.94
CA VAL A 279 5.69 -13.42 3.28
C VAL A 279 5.49 -12.88 4.69
N TYR A 280 4.53 -11.98 4.84
CA TYR A 280 4.17 -11.37 6.12
C TYR A 280 2.71 -11.64 6.47
N ASN A 281 2.43 -11.80 7.75
CA ASN A 281 1.07 -12.02 8.24
C ASN A 281 0.30 -10.68 8.43
N PRO A 282 -0.99 -10.70 8.82
CA PRO A 282 -1.77 -9.47 9.02
C PRO A 282 -1.19 -8.47 10.03
N ALA A 283 -0.41 -8.95 11.02
CA ALA A 283 0.33 -8.11 11.96
C ALA A 283 1.72 -7.68 11.42
N ARG A 284 1.95 -7.80 10.12
CA ARG A 284 3.20 -7.48 9.38
C ARG A 284 4.46 -8.23 9.86
N GLY A 285 4.30 -9.34 10.57
CA GLY A 285 5.44 -10.17 10.99
C GLY A 285 5.77 -11.26 10.01
N ALA A 286 7.04 -11.66 10.01
CA ALA A 286 7.58 -12.59 9.03
C ALA A 286 6.97 -14.00 9.22
N VAL A 287 6.45 -14.58 8.12
CA VAL A 287 5.99 -15.98 8.05
C VAL A 287 7.17 -16.94 7.80
N GLY A 288 8.37 -16.41 7.65
CA GLY A 288 9.62 -17.15 7.46
C GLY A 288 10.73 -16.20 7.04
N GLU A 289 11.93 -16.73 6.88
CA GLU A 289 13.05 -15.94 6.37
C GLU A 289 12.85 -15.58 4.88
N ALA A 290 13.24 -14.37 4.49
CA ALA A 290 13.24 -13.95 3.10
C ALA A 290 14.08 -14.92 2.24
N THR A 291 13.46 -15.52 1.23
CA THR A 291 14.09 -16.52 0.36
C THR A 291 14.52 -15.86 -0.95
N PHE A 292 15.76 -16.12 -1.38
CA PHE A 292 16.29 -15.60 -2.64
C PHE A 292 16.75 -16.75 -3.54
N VAL A 293 16.51 -16.62 -4.85
CA VAL A 293 17.03 -17.53 -5.88
C VAL A 293 17.98 -16.80 -6.82
N SER A 294 18.93 -17.56 -7.37
CA SER A 294 19.90 -17.05 -8.33
C SER A 294 19.34 -16.96 -9.74
N TYR A 295 19.99 -16.16 -10.58
CA TYR A 295 19.62 -15.97 -11.98
C TYR A 295 20.85 -15.99 -12.89
N ARG A 296 20.67 -16.58 -14.08
CA ARG A 296 21.70 -16.76 -15.12
C ARG A 296 21.13 -16.69 -16.54
N GLY A 297 20.13 -15.83 -16.75
CA GLY A 297 19.42 -15.66 -18.03
C GLY A 297 18.36 -16.71 -18.38
N LYS A 298 18.15 -17.72 -17.52
CA LYS A 298 17.11 -18.76 -17.65
C LYS A 298 16.00 -18.51 -16.63
N PRO A 299 14.76 -19.00 -16.85
CA PRO A 299 13.63 -18.72 -15.97
C PRO A 299 13.94 -19.18 -14.54
N ALA A 300 13.56 -18.34 -13.58
CA ALA A 300 13.78 -18.60 -12.16
C ALA A 300 12.48 -18.40 -11.39
N THR A 301 12.26 -19.27 -10.41
CA THR A 301 11.06 -19.26 -9.57
C THR A 301 11.49 -19.30 -8.11
N VAL A 302 10.99 -18.36 -7.32
CA VAL A 302 11.00 -18.41 -5.85
C VAL A 302 9.57 -18.63 -5.37
N GLY A 303 9.36 -19.33 -4.26
CA GLY A 303 8.03 -19.60 -3.76
C GLY A 303 7.98 -19.88 -2.27
N ALA A 304 6.79 -19.78 -1.72
CA ALA A 304 6.50 -20.01 -0.31
C ALA A 304 5.24 -20.87 -0.16
N PHE A 305 5.27 -21.78 0.82
CA PHE A 305 4.15 -22.65 1.17
C PHE A 305 3.94 -22.63 2.68
N THR A 306 2.75 -22.25 3.14
CA THR A 306 2.49 -21.96 4.55
C THR A 306 1.76 -23.10 5.26
N ALA A 307 1.83 -23.09 6.60
CA ALA A 307 0.85 -23.79 7.42
C ALA A 307 -0.57 -23.25 7.18
N PRO A 308 -1.64 -24.03 7.46
CA PRO A 308 -2.99 -23.52 7.62
C PRO A 308 -3.06 -22.42 8.68
N VAL A 309 -3.82 -21.37 8.40
CA VAL A 309 -4.19 -20.34 9.38
C VAL A 309 -5.01 -20.99 10.50
N ASP A 310 -4.47 -20.99 11.71
CA ASP A 310 -5.16 -21.52 12.89
C ASP A 310 -4.75 -20.72 14.12
N TYR A 311 -5.71 -20.36 14.97
CA TYR A 311 -5.44 -19.57 16.17
C TYR A 311 -4.46 -20.30 17.10
N GLY A 312 -4.55 -21.62 17.20
CA GLY A 312 -3.69 -22.47 18.02
C GLY A 312 -2.23 -22.50 17.57
N ASN A 313 -1.91 -22.08 16.34
CA ASN A 313 -0.53 -21.98 15.86
C ASN A 313 0.33 -21.05 16.75
N ARG A 314 -0.28 -20.10 17.48
CA ARG A 314 0.42 -19.23 18.44
C ARG A 314 1.23 -19.96 19.52
N PHE A 315 0.96 -21.25 19.76
CA PHE A 315 1.69 -22.09 20.70
C PHE A 315 2.79 -22.95 20.03
N ASN A 316 2.81 -23.02 18.69
CA ASN A 316 3.79 -23.82 17.97
C ASN A 316 5.19 -23.18 18.07
N PRO A 317 6.25 -23.96 18.36
CA PRO A 317 7.61 -23.43 18.49
C PRO A 317 8.26 -23.04 17.16
N THR A 318 7.73 -23.53 16.02
CA THR A 318 8.25 -23.20 14.70
C THR A 318 7.73 -21.84 14.27
N GLY A 319 8.60 -20.82 14.19
CA GLY A 319 8.22 -19.43 13.90
C GLY A 319 7.32 -19.27 12.66
N SER A 320 7.61 -19.98 11.57
CA SER A 320 6.82 -19.94 10.33
C SER A 320 5.41 -20.53 10.45
N VAL A 321 5.23 -21.56 11.28
CA VAL A 321 3.89 -22.07 11.64
C VAL A 321 3.21 -21.08 12.58
N SER A 322 3.94 -20.60 13.60
CA SER A 322 3.41 -19.69 14.62
C SER A 322 2.92 -18.37 14.04
N ALA A 323 3.56 -17.85 13.00
CA ALA A 323 3.13 -16.65 12.29
C ALA A 323 1.77 -16.81 11.59
N MET A 324 1.36 -18.04 11.23
CA MET A 324 0.05 -18.35 10.63
C MET A 324 -1.09 -18.39 11.66
N ARG A 325 -1.13 -17.45 12.60
CA ARG A 325 -2.08 -17.40 13.73
C ARG A 325 -3.27 -16.45 13.56
N PHE A 326 -3.39 -15.83 12.39
CA PHE A 326 -4.40 -14.81 12.07
C PHE A 326 -5.03 -15.09 10.71
N ALA A 327 -6.36 -14.98 10.60
CA ALA A 327 -6.99 -14.69 9.32
C ALA A 327 -6.76 -13.21 8.95
N GLY A 328 -6.77 -12.88 7.68
CA GLY A 328 -6.68 -11.50 7.19
C GLY A 328 -5.83 -11.36 5.94
N TRP A 329 -5.29 -10.16 5.74
CA TRP A 329 -4.38 -9.86 4.64
C TRP A 329 -2.97 -10.38 4.93
N TYR A 330 -2.51 -11.34 4.14
CA TYR A 330 -1.11 -11.75 4.09
C TYR A 330 -0.41 -10.99 2.97
N TYR A 331 0.74 -10.39 3.28
CA TYR A 331 1.48 -9.55 2.35
C TYR A 331 2.64 -10.32 1.73
N ILE A 332 2.81 -10.15 0.42
CA ILE A 332 3.90 -10.76 -0.35
C ILE A 332 4.81 -9.63 -0.81
N GLU A 333 6.06 -9.69 -0.41
CA GLU A 333 7.11 -8.81 -0.92
C GLU A 333 7.91 -9.57 -1.99
N VAL A 334 8.14 -8.94 -3.14
CA VAL A 334 9.01 -9.46 -4.20
C VAL A 334 10.05 -8.41 -4.55
N SER A 335 11.33 -8.77 -4.43
CA SER A 335 12.47 -7.87 -4.63
C SER A 335 13.37 -8.39 -5.75
N LEU A 336 13.73 -7.53 -6.72
CA LEU A 336 14.64 -7.86 -7.83
C LEU A 336 15.98 -7.15 -7.64
N HIS A 337 17.08 -7.90 -7.59
CA HIS A 337 18.44 -7.36 -7.40
C HIS A 337 18.81 -6.31 -8.46
N SER A 338 19.58 -5.27 -8.08
CA SER A 338 20.07 -4.23 -9.00
C SER A 338 20.82 -4.82 -10.20
N ASP A 339 21.65 -5.83 -9.93
CA ASP A 339 22.53 -6.45 -10.92
C ASP A 339 21.77 -7.26 -11.99
N ALA A 340 20.46 -7.49 -11.79
CA ALA A 340 19.59 -8.01 -12.83
C ALA A 340 19.38 -7.01 -14.00
N ALA A 341 19.85 -5.76 -13.88
CA ALA A 341 19.82 -4.77 -14.96
C ALA A 341 20.57 -5.20 -16.23
N GLN A 342 21.60 -6.06 -16.11
CA GLN A 342 22.27 -6.67 -17.27
C GLN A 342 21.32 -7.53 -18.13
N TYR A 343 20.29 -8.11 -17.51
CA TYR A 343 19.30 -9.01 -18.11
C TYR A 343 18.00 -8.32 -18.49
N PHE A 344 17.64 -7.29 -17.73
CA PHE A 344 16.37 -6.60 -17.77
C PHE A 344 16.54 -5.07 -17.64
N PRO A 345 17.27 -4.41 -18.56
CA PRO A 345 17.54 -2.97 -18.47
C PRO A 345 16.28 -2.09 -18.54
N GLN A 346 15.18 -2.64 -19.07
CA GLN A 346 13.86 -1.99 -19.16
C GLN A 346 12.85 -2.55 -18.14
N GLY A 347 13.31 -3.28 -17.13
CA GLY A 347 12.47 -4.07 -16.21
C GLY A 347 12.11 -5.45 -16.76
N ALA A 348 11.79 -6.37 -15.85
CA ALA A 348 11.39 -7.73 -16.11
C ALA A 348 9.87 -7.89 -16.02
N ASP A 349 9.30 -8.77 -16.84
CA ASP A 349 7.93 -9.24 -16.62
C ASP A 349 7.91 -10.16 -15.40
N LEU A 350 7.09 -9.83 -14.41
CA LEU A 350 6.90 -10.65 -13.21
C LEU A 350 5.65 -11.52 -13.38
N THR A 351 5.75 -12.80 -13.03
CA THR A 351 4.58 -13.68 -12.89
C THR A 351 4.40 -14.02 -11.42
N LEU A 352 3.20 -13.78 -10.88
CA LEU A 352 2.81 -14.33 -9.59
C LEU A 352 1.84 -15.49 -9.82
N ARG A 353 2.08 -16.61 -9.14
CA ARG A 353 1.08 -17.68 -9.00
C ARG A 353 0.62 -17.69 -7.57
N VAL A 354 -0.70 -17.63 -7.38
CA VAL A 354 -1.30 -17.56 -6.04
C VAL A 354 -2.35 -18.66 -5.95
N ASP A 355 -2.25 -19.47 -4.92
CA ASP A 355 -3.14 -20.61 -4.67
C ASP A 355 -3.50 -20.65 -3.18
N VAL A 356 -4.71 -20.13 -2.88
CA VAL A 356 -5.28 -20.12 -1.53
C VAL A 356 -6.02 -21.45 -1.33
N ARG A 357 -5.41 -22.36 -0.57
CA ARG A 357 -5.94 -23.72 -0.36
C ARG A 357 -6.68 -23.85 0.95
N GLY A 358 -7.63 -24.78 1.00
CA GLY A 358 -8.45 -25.07 2.18
C GLY A 358 -9.77 -24.28 2.15
N THR A 359 -10.79 -24.84 2.80
CA THR A 359 -12.07 -24.15 2.99
C THR A 359 -11.97 -23.17 4.17
N PRO A 360 -12.55 -21.96 4.06
CA PRO A 360 -12.74 -21.08 5.21
C PRO A 360 -13.47 -21.79 6.35
N LYS A 361 -13.01 -21.55 7.58
CA LYS A 361 -13.61 -22.06 8.82
C LYS A 361 -14.07 -20.89 9.69
N ALA A 362 -14.87 -21.20 10.71
CA ALA A 362 -15.13 -20.23 11.77
C ALA A 362 -13.81 -19.89 12.50
N GLY A 363 -13.60 -18.60 12.75
CA GLY A 363 -12.49 -18.14 13.58
C GLY A 363 -12.67 -18.47 15.07
N PRO A 364 -11.66 -18.21 15.89
CA PRO A 364 -11.79 -18.29 17.34
C PRO A 364 -12.82 -17.23 17.79
N GLY A 365 -13.62 -17.54 18.80
CA GLY A 365 -14.79 -16.73 19.17
C GLY A 365 -14.43 -15.42 19.86
N TYR A 366 -13.90 -14.42 19.16
CA TYR A 366 -13.49 -13.14 19.77
C TYR A 366 -14.64 -12.40 20.49
N THR A 367 -14.30 -11.68 21.56
CA THR A 367 -15.23 -10.85 22.36
C THR A 367 -15.89 -9.74 21.54
N LYS A 368 -15.12 -9.10 20.66
CA LYS A 368 -15.50 -8.01 19.74
C LYS A 368 -14.87 -8.26 18.35
N PRO A 369 -15.33 -7.59 17.27
CA PRO A 369 -14.69 -7.67 15.96
C PRO A 369 -13.21 -7.33 16.02
N THR A 370 -12.42 -7.97 15.15
CA THR A 370 -10.94 -7.96 15.22
C THR A 370 -10.26 -7.04 14.21
N GLY A 371 -11.01 -6.35 13.35
CA GLY A 371 -10.44 -5.54 12.28
C GLY A 371 -9.58 -6.39 11.35
N ASP A 372 -8.28 -6.10 11.32
CA ASP A 372 -7.28 -6.71 10.43
C ASP A 372 -7.11 -8.23 10.62
N PHE A 373 -7.50 -8.79 11.77
CA PHE A 373 -7.48 -10.25 12.00
C PHE A 373 -8.76 -10.95 11.54
N SER A 374 -9.28 -10.58 10.37
CA SER A 374 -10.47 -11.18 9.74
C SER A 374 -10.45 -11.01 8.22
N VAL A 375 -11.23 -11.80 7.48
CA VAL A 375 -11.42 -11.65 6.02
C VAL A 375 -12.88 -11.36 5.71
N THR A 376 -13.16 -10.17 5.20
CA THR A 376 -14.51 -9.75 4.79
C THR A 376 -14.88 -10.25 3.37
N PRO A 377 -16.17 -10.25 3.00
CA PRO A 377 -16.58 -10.44 1.60
C PRO A 377 -15.94 -9.41 0.65
N GLU A 378 -15.83 -8.16 1.11
CA GLU A 378 -15.23 -7.03 0.39
C GLU A 378 -13.74 -7.29 0.09
N ASP A 379 -12.99 -7.85 1.05
CA ASP A 379 -11.58 -8.21 0.86
C ASP A 379 -11.39 -9.23 -0.27
N ARG A 380 -12.25 -10.25 -0.30
CA ARG A 380 -12.21 -11.28 -1.35
C ARG A 380 -12.55 -10.70 -2.72
N GLU A 381 -13.49 -9.77 -2.78
CA GLU A 381 -13.87 -9.12 -4.04
C GLU A 381 -12.80 -8.15 -4.54
N MET A 382 -12.17 -7.37 -3.66
CA MET A 382 -10.99 -6.54 -3.98
C MET A 382 -9.85 -7.41 -4.56
N ALA A 383 -9.57 -8.55 -3.93
CA ALA A 383 -8.56 -9.50 -4.39
C ALA A 383 -8.92 -10.17 -5.72
N ARG A 384 -10.19 -10.51 -5.96
CA ARG A 384 -10.65 -11.07 -7.25
C ARG A 384 -10.48 -10.08 -8.40
N LYS A 385 -10.71 -8.78 -8.14
CA LYS A 385 -10.60 -7.67 -9.10
C LYS A 385 -9.18 -7.14 -9.30
N GLY A 386 -8.23 -7.45 -8.42
CA GLY A 386 -6.87 -6.92 -8.50
C GLY A 386 -6.71 -5.49 -7.99
N GLN A 387 -7.65 -4.99 -7.17
CA GLN A 387 -7.73 -3.57 -6.79
C GLN A 387 -6.86 -3.23 -5.58
N THR A 388 -6.25 -2.04 -5.57
CA THR A 388 -5.65 -1.48 -4.35
C THR A 388 -6.72 -0.95 -3.39
N ALA A 389 -6.34 -0.71 -2.13
CA ALA A 389 -7.24 -0.11 -1.13
C ALA A 389 -7.78 1.27 -1.60
N GLN A 390 -6.92 2.10 -2.18
CA GLN A 390 -7.27 3.42 -2.69
C GLN A 390 -8.21 3.35 -3.90
N GLU A 391 -8.08 2.33 -4.75
CA GLU A 391 -8.98 2.11 -5.90
C GLU A 391 -10.36 1.63 -5.45
N ALA A 392 -10.42 0.71 -4.49
CA ALA A 392 -11.67 0.26 -3.88
C ALA A 392 -12.41 1.40 -3.17
N ALA A 393 -11.70 2.22 -2.38
CA ALA A 393 -12.27 3.38 -1.70
C ALA A 393 -12.88 4.39 -2.69
N LYS A 394 -12.16 4.73 -3.77
CA LYS A 394 -12.67 5.61 -4.85
C LYS A 394 -13.90 5.03 -5.52
N SER A 395 -13.92 3.71 -5.79
CA SER A 395 -15.08 3.03 -6.36
C SER A 395 -16.29 3.11 -5.42
N GLY A 396 -16.09 2.97 -4.11
CA GLY A 396 -17.13 3.13 -3.10
C GLY A 396 -17.70 4.56 -3.06
N THR A 397 -16.84 5.59 -3.07
CA THR A 397 -17.28 6.99 -3.13
C THR A 397 -18.09 7.28 -4.39
N LEU A 398 -17.62 6.83 -5.56
CA LEU A 398 -18.35 7.01 -6.84
C LEU A 398 -19.71 6.30 -6.82
N MET A 399 -19.78 5.10 -6.23
CA MET A 399 -21.03 4.35 -6.07
C MET A 399 -22.01 5.05 -5.12
N MET A 400 -21.52 5.62 -4.02
CA MET A 400 -22.34 6.43 -3.10
C MET A 400 -22.88 7.70 -3.78
N VAL A 401 -22.04 8.40 -4.56
CA VAL A 401 -22.46 9.56 -5.36
C VAL A 401 -23.49 9.16 -6.41
N ALA A 402 -23.34 8.01 -7.07
CA ALA A 402 -24.31 7.50 -8.04
C ALA A 402 -25.66 7.20 -7.38
N TYR A 403 -25.70 6.55 -6.21
CA TYR A 403 -26.94 6.31 -5.48
C TYR A 403 -27.61 7.61 -5.00
N ALA A 404 -26.82 8.57 -4.48
CA ALA A 404 -27.35 9.87 -4.08
C ALA A 404 -27.92 10.66 -5.28
N GLY A 405 -27.24 10.63 -6.43
CA GLY A 405 -27.69 11.26 -7.67
C GLY A 405 -28.97 10.64 -8.22
N ILE A 406 -29.04 9.30 -8.30
CA ILE A 406 -30.23 8.58 -8.76
C ILE A 406 -31.40 8.79 -7.81
N GLY A 407 -31.18 8.67 -6.49
CA GLY A 407 -32.22 8.92 -5.48
C GLY A 407 -32.79 10.34 -5.55
N THR A 408 -31.92 11.34 -5.68
CA THR A 408 -32.35 12.74 -5.86
C THR A 408 -33.12 12.93 -7.16
N GLY A 409 -32.67 12.32 -8.27
CA GLY A 409 -33.37 12.36 -9.56
C GLY A 409 -34.77 11.74 -9.50
N VAL A 410 -34.93 10.60 -8.83
CA VAL A 410 -36.25 9.95 -8.65
C VAL A 410 -37.18 10.82 -7.81
N VAL A 411 -36.69 11.44 -6.72
CA VAL A 411 -37.48 12.36 -5.89
C VAL A 411 -37.91 13.60 -6.68
N LEU A 412 -37.02 14.19 -7.50
CA LEU A 412 -37.35 15.32 -8.36
C LEU A 412 -38.40 14.97 -9.42
N LEU A 413 -38.28 13.80 -10.06
CA LEU A 413 -39.26 13.31 -11.04
C LEU A 413 -40.62 13.00 -10.39
N ALA A 414 -40.63 12.42 -9.19
CA ALA A 414 -41.85 12.19 -8.42
C ALA A 414 -42.52 13.52 -8.00
N GLY A 415 -41.74 14.50 -7.55
CA GLY A 415 -42.21 15.86 -7.24
C GLY A 415 -42.79 16.57 -8.46
N LEU A 416 -42.14 16.47 -9.63
CA LEU A 416 -42.64 17.00 -10.89
C LEU A 416 -43.93 16.29 -11.36
N GLY A 417 -44.00 14.97 -11.17
CA GLY A 417 -45.21 14.19 -11.43
C GLY A 417 -46.39 14.60 -10.53
N ALA A 418 -46.14 14.79 -9.23
CA ALA A 418 -47.14 15.27 -8.30
C ALA A 418 -47.60 16.70 -8.66
N TRP A 419 -46.66 17.61 -8.94
CA TRP A 419 -46.96 18.99 -9.33
C TRP A 419 -47.78 19.08 -10.62
N THR A 420 -47.42 18.32 -11.66
CA THR A 420 -48.18 18.28 -12.92
C THR A 420 -49.58 17.70 -12.75
N LEU A 421 -49.77 16.69 -11.88
CA LEU A 421 -51.11 16.16 -11.56
C LEU A 421 -51.97 17.17 -10.79
N VAL A 422 -51.39 17.92 -9.85
CA VAL A 422 -52.09 19.01 -9.15
C VAL A 422 -52.47 20.14 -10.12
N ALA A 423 -51.53 20.60 -10.95
CA ALA A 423 -51.78 21.65 -11.94
C ALA A 423 -52.90 21.29 -12.93
N ARG A 424 -52.95 20.03 -13.40
CA ARG A 424 -54.03 19.54 -14.28
C ARG A 424 -55.38 19.44 -13.57
N ARG A 425 -55.41 19.14 -12.26
CA ARG A 425 -56.65 19.16 -11.46
C ARG A 425 -57.19 20.58 -11.26
N SER A 426 -56.32 21.56 -11.01
CA SER A 426 -56.72 22.97 -10.91
C SER A 426 -57.33 23.50 -12.23
N ALA A 427 -56.79 23.09 -13.38
CA ALA A 427 -57.34 23.45 -14.69
C ALA A 427 -58.72 22.83 -14.99
N ALA A 428 -59.04 21.68 -14.40
CA ALA A 428 -60.35 21.03 -14.53
C ALA A 428 -61.40 21.55 -13.53
N GLY A 429 -60.99 22.35 -12.54
CA GLY A 429 -61.85 22.90 -11.49
C GLY A 429 -62.37 24.32 -11.76
N ALA A 430 -62.08 24.93 -12.91
CA ALA A 430 -62.56 26.27 -13.25
C ALA A 430 -64.08 26.27 -13.55
N PRO A 431 -64.92 26.95 -12.75
CA PRO A 431 -66.35 27.04 -13.05
C PRO A 431 -66.58 27.89 -14.30
N ARG A 432 -67.58 27.50 -15.11
CA ARG A 432 -68.10 28.37 -16.19
C ARG A 432 -68.58 29.69 -15.57
N ALA A 433 -67.92 30.79 -15.94
CA ALA A 433 -68.44 32.12 -15.65
C ALA A 433 -69.80 32.31 -16.34
N ALA A 434 -70.80 32.76 -15.59
CA ALA A 434 -72.12 33.07 -16.14
C ALA A 434 -72.04 34.33 -17.02
N VAL A 435 -72.69 34.28 -18.18
CA VAL A 435 -72.77 35.43 -19.10
C VAL A 435 -73.86 36.39 -18.60
N GLY A 436 -73.45 37.58 -18.17
CA GLY A 436 -74.35 38.73 -17.99
C GLY A 436 -74.54 39.48 -19.32
N PRO A 437 -75.76 39.91 -19.69
CA PRO A 437 -76.01 40.54 -20.99
C PRO A 437 -75.92 42.08 -20.97
N GLY A 438 -75.36 42.65 -22.04
CA GLY A 438 -75.52 44.07 -22.45
C GLY A 438 -74.68 45.09 -21.67
N ALA A 439 -74.05 46.10 -22.29
CA ALA A 439 -74.27 46.66 -23.63
C ALA A 439 -73.07 47.55 -24.08
N THR A 440 -72.96 47.75 -25.40
CA THR A 440 -72.59 49.01 -26.12
C THR A 440 -71.67 50.03 -25.43
N ASP A 441 -70.59 50.57 -26.02
CA ASP A 441 -70.13 50.63 -27.41
C ASP A 441 -68.62 50.96 -27.45
N GLY A 442 -67.99 50.97 -28.63
CA GLY A 442 -66.76 51.77 -28.83
C GLY A 442 -65.63 51.11 -29.61
N ALA A 443 -65.76 51.15 -30.93
CA ALA A 443 -64.72 51.07 -31.97
C ALA A 443 -63.22 51.05 -31.56
N GLY A 444 -62.42 50.23 -32.26
CA GLY A 444 -61.09 50.66 -32.68
C GLY A 444 -59.99 49.60 -32.82
N ALA A 445 -59.52 49.43 -34.05
CA ALA A 445 -58.18 48.95 -34.46
C ALA A 445 -57.78 47.47 -34.22
N ARG A 446 -57.05 46.95 -35.21
CA ARG A 446 -56.51 45.59 -35.32
C ARG A 446 -54.99 45.56 -35.02
N PRO A 447 -54.37 44.38 -34.87
CA PRO A 447 -53.14 44.22 -34.08
C PRO A 447 -51.84 44.24 -34.89
N VAL A 448 -50.70 44.46 -34.21
CA VAL A 448 -49.36 44.14 -34.71
C VAL A 448 -48.46 43.60 -33.59
N LEU A 449 -47.77 42.50 -33.90
CA LEU A 449 -46.64 41.88 -33.20
C LEU A 449 -45.40 41.98 -34.14
N PRO A 450 -44.17 41.70 -33.68
CA PRO A 450 -43.25 42.54 -32.90
C PRO A 450 -42.02 42.98 -33.74
N THR A 451 -41.07 43.75 -33.16
CA THR A 451 -39.59 43.52 -33.20
C THR A 451 -38.79 44.71 -32.62
N ASP A 452 -37.74 44.36 -31.86
CA ASP A 452 -36.35 44.91 -31.72
C ASP A 452 -35.88 46.19 -32.46
N PRO A 453 -34.67 46.76 -32.16
CA PRO A 453 -33.76 46.57 -31.01
C PRO A 453 -33.08 47.87 -30.44
N THR A 454 -32.27 47.72 -29.37
CA THR A 454 -31.05 48.50 -28.99
C THR A 454 -30.91 50.01 -29.29
N ARG A 455 -30.60 50.84 -28.25
CA ARG A 455 -29.21 51.27 -27.90
C ARG A 455 -29.13 52.24 -26.69
N SER A 456 -28.22 51.93 -25.75
CA SER A 456 -27.28 52.82 -25.01
C SER A 456 -27.64 54.26 -24.59
N VAL A 457 -27.41 54.63 -23.30
CA VAL A 457 -26.28 55.49 -22.83
C VAL A 457 -26.44 55.96 -21.34
N GLN A 458 -25.36 55.79 -20.56
CA GLN A 458 -24.85 56.50 -19.34
C GLN A 458 -25.67 56.87 -18.07
N GLN A 459 -25.08 56.44 -16.94
CA GLN A 459 -24.70 57.21 -15.71
C GLN A 459 -25.72 57.53 -14.59
N GLY A 460 -25.24 57.36 -13.33
CA GLY A 460 -25.92 57.69 -12.07
C GLY A 460 -25.77 56.57 -11.01
N GLN A 461 -24.56 56.21 -10.54
CA GLN A 461 -23.79 56.79 -9.41
C GLN A 461 -24.18 56.26 -8.00
N GLN A 462 -23.17 56.10 -7.12
CA GLN A 462 -23.19 55.74 -5.67
C GLN A 462 -23.42 54.24 -5.34
N ASN A 463 -22.38 53.51 -4.91
CA ASN A 463 -21.73 53.46 -3.58
C ASN A 463 -22.52 52.68 -2.51
N GLN A 464 -22.04 51.48 -2.16
CA GLN A 464 -21.39 51.25 -0.86
C GLN A 464 -20.56 49.96 -0.85
N GLN A 465 -19.55 49.92 0.01
CA GLN A 465 -18.45 48.95 0.02
C GLN A 465 -18.23 48.53 1.48
N PHE A 466 -18.12 47.21 1.75
CA PHE A 466 -17.72 46.70 3.06
C PHE A 466 -16.58 45.69 2.90
N GLY A 467 -15.47 45.98 3.57
CA GLY A 467 -14.31 45.08 3.71
C GLY A 467 -14.23 44.46 5.11
N PRO A 468 -13.32 43.50 5.34
CA PRO A 468 -13.24 42.73 6.59
C PRO A 468 -12.29 43.36 7.63
N PRO A 469 -12.43 43.01 8.92
CA PRO A 469 -11.45 43.35 9.96
C PRO A 469 -10.35 42.28 10.09
N GLN A 470 -9.15 42.70 10.50
CA GLN A 470 -8.05 41.84 10.96
C GLN A 470 -7.80 42.01 12.46
N GLY A 471 -7.33 40.93 13.09
CA GLY A 471 -6.26 40.97 14.10
C GLY A 471 -6.65 41.20 15.56
N TRP A 472 -6.43 40.17 16.38
CA TRP A 472 -5.58 40.18 17.58
C TRP A 472 -4.90 38.80 17.70
#